data_AF-A0A833AQ18-F1
#
_entry.id   AF-A0A833AQ18-F1
#
_cell.length_a   1.000
_cell.length_b   1.000
_cell.length_c   1.000
_cell.angle_alpha   90.00
_cell.angle_beta   90.00
_cell.angle_gamma   90.00
#
_symmetry.space_group_name_H-M   'P 1'
#
loop_
_entity.id
_entity.type
_entity.pdbx_description
1 polymer ?
#
loop_
_entity_poly.entity_id
_entity_poly.type
_entity_poly.pdbx_seq_one_letter_code
_entity_poly.pdbx_strand_id
1 'polypeptide(L)'
;MKKLFSILLLLSMTGMPIFAQTDIFKNHAKAPLDCYECHSCDNPSYKNPCLTILPEFNRESLTLRRSADDVAKVVTIDTLMKFYVPSTFKHKLHAEMSAFSTGGCASCHHNNPQGDILPCIECHKPISERESLAVIGLKGAYHGQCLGCHEQWSHDTACEKCHVERGQEPLPPTSMILEMSQLTDPIKPKVVYETDEDNPIVTFYHDAHFDRYGLDCIDCHKNETCGRCHDKSEQSVVI
;
A
#
# COMPACT_ATOMS: atom_id res chain seq x y z
N MET A 1 39.10 53.71 -21.26
CA MET A 1 37.96 53.23 -20.43
C MET A 1 36.65 53.03 -21.22
N LYS A 2 36.65 52.86 -22.56
CA LYS A 2 35.43 52.58 -23.35
C LYS A 2 35.37 51.16 -23.94
N LYS A 3 36.46 50.39 -23.85
CA LYS A 3 36.51 48.99 -24.31
C LYS A 3 36.29 47.94 -23.22
N LEU A 4 36.29 48.32 -21.93
CA LEU A 4 35.93 47.42 -20.83
C LEU A 4 34.42 47.34 -20.57
N PHE A 5 33.63 48.33 -21.03
CA PHE A 5 32.19 48.34 -20.81
C PHE A 5 31.40 47.44 -21.77
N SER A 6 31.97 47.12 -22.94
CA SER A 6 31.33 46.24 -23.93
C SER A 6 31.45 44.75 -23.61
N ILE A 7 32.35 44.35 -22.70
CA ILE A 7 32.51 42.94 -22.31
C ILE A 7 31.57 42.59 -21.15
N LEU A 8 31.21 43.56 -20.29
CA LEU A 8 30.29 43.32 -19.17
C LEU A 8 28.82 43.29 -19.58
N LEU A 9 28.46 43.86 -20.74
CA LEU A 9 27.07 43.84 -21.23
C LEU A 9 26.70 42.55 -21.97
N LEU A 10 27.69 41.78 -22.44
CA LEU A 10 27.49 40.56 -23.22
C LEU A 10 27.37 39.28 -22.36
N LEU A 11 27.54 39.39 -21.04
CA LEU A 11 27.55 38.25 -20.12
C LEU A 11 26.36 38.23 -19.14
N SER A 12 25.23 38.89 -19.47
CA SER A 12 24.03 38.93 -18.60
C SER A 12 22.74 38.39 -19.24
N MET A 13 22.79 37.76 -20.42
CA MET A 13 21.58 37.28 -21.14
C MET A 13 21.53 35.77 -21.40
N THR A 14 22.06 34.94 -20.50
CA THR A 14 21.85 33.48 -20.53
C THR A 14 21.47 32.94 -19.15
N GLY A 15 20.48 33.56 -18.52
CA GLY A 15 19.75 32.97 -17.40
C GLY A 15 18.30 32.83 -17.80
N MET A 16 17.96 31.84 -18.63
CA MET A 16 16.57 31.40 -18.73
C MET A 16 16.22 30.76 -17.38
N PRO A 17 15.27 31.29 -16.60
CA PRO A 17 14.72 30.55 -15.49
C PRO A 17 14.01 29.34 -16.09
N ILE A 18 14.60 28.16 -15.91
CA ILE A 18 13.90 26.89 -16.11
C ILE A 18 12.85 26.83 -15.01
N PHE A 19 11.70 27.46 -15.25
CA PHE A 19 10.50 27.20 -14.48
C PHE A 19 10.08 25.76 -14.79
N ALA A 20 10.53 24.84 -13.95
CA ALA A 20 9.94 23.51 -13.87
C ALA A 20 8.45 23.66 -13.55
N GLN A 21 7.63 22.93 -14.30
CA GLN A 21 6.17 22.79 -14.16
C GLN A 21 5.34 24.03 -14.52
N THR A 22 5.17 24.23 -15.81
CA THR A 22 4.04 25.01 -16.32
C THR A 22 2.82 24.07 -16.43
N ASP A 23 1.72 24.43 -15.76
CA ASP A 23 0.37 23.85 -15.88
C ASP A 23 -0.22 24.08 -17.29
N ILE A 24 0.50 23.75 -18.38
CA ILE A 24 0.10 24.11 -19.75
C ILE A 24 -1.22 23.43 -20.14
N PHE A 25 -1.52 22.26 -19.56
CA PHE A 25 -2.72 21.51 -19.86
C PHE A 25 -3.48 21.15 -18.58
N LYS A 26 -4.52 21.93 -18.23
CA LYS A 26 -5.46 21.59 -17.13
C LYS A 26 -6.06 20.18 -17.25
N ASN A 27 -6.18 19.67 -18.48
CA ASN A 27 -6.63 18.31 -18.78
C ASN A 27 -5.61 17.64 -19.70
N HIS A 28 -5.12 16.45 -19.34
CA HIS A 28 -4.17 15.69 -20.17
C HIS A 28 -4.74 15.30 -21.53
N ALA A 29 -6.08 15.24 -21.68
CA ALA A 29 -6.74 15.03 -22.97
C ALA A 29 -6.46 16.12 -24.02
N LYS A 30 -5.91 17.28 -23.61
CA LYS A 30 -5.48 18.36 -24.49
C LYS A 30 -3.97 18.39 -24.72
N ALA A 31 -3.22 17.53 -24.02
CA ALA A 31 -1.79 17.42 -24.20
C ALA A 31 -1.48 16.63 -25.48
N PRO A 32 -0.37 16.93 -26.16
CA PRO A 32 0.07 16.19 -27.35
C PRO A 32 0.68 14.84 -26.93
N LEU A 33 -0.14 13.96 -26.37
CA LEU A 33 0.22 12.62 -25.92
C LEU A 33 -0.45 11.59 -26.83
N ASP A 34 0.19 10.43 -27.00
CA ASP A 34 -0.50 9.27 -27.57
C ASP A 34 -1.35 8.61 -26.48
N CYS A 35 -2.67 8.64 -26.67
CA CYS A 35 -3.62 8.09 -25.72
C CYS A 35 -3.37 6.59 -25.45
N TYR A 36 -2.88 5.83 -26.43
CA TYR A 36 -2.69 4.38 -26.30
C TYR A 36 -1.50 3.98 -25.43
N GLU A 37 -0.59 4.91 -25.15
CA GLU A 37 0.48 4.67 -24.18
C GLU A 37 -0.09 4.48 -22.76
N CYS A 38 -1.19 5.15 -22.45
CA CYS A 38 -1.81 5.14 -21.13
C CYS A 38 -3.15 4.39 -21.09
N HIS A 39 -3.90 4.34 -22.20
CA HIS A 39 -5.24 3.79 -22.29
C HIS A 39 -5.31 2.61 -23.26
N SER A 40 -5.99 1.53 -22.88
CA SER A 40 -6.25 0.36 -23.70
C SER A 40 -7.53 0.50 -24.53
N CYS A 41 -8.18 1.67 -24.52
CA CYS A 41 -9.43 1.93 -25.21
C CYS A 41 -9.50 3.37 -25.74
N ASP A 42 -10.27 3.55 -26.81
CA ASP A 42 -10.34 4.82 -27.55
C ASP A 42 -11.10 5.92 -26.79
N ASN A 43 -12.01 5.53 -25.88
CA ASN A 43 -12.90 6.46 -25.18
C ASN A 43 -12.91 6.22 -23.66
N PRO A 44 -11.80 6.53 -22.97
CA PRO A 44 -11.70 6.39 -21.52
C PRO A 44 -12.67 7.33 -20.80
N SER A 45 -13.17 6.89 -19.65
CA SER A 45 -14.02 7.70 -18.77
C SER A 45 -13.46 7.76 -17.36
N TYR A 46 -13.92 8.71 -16.55
CA TYR A 46 -13.51 8.78 -15.13
C TYR A 46 -13.80 7.46 -14.38
N LYS A 47 -14.93 6.80 -14.68
CA LYS A 47 -15.33 5.53 -14.06
C LYS A 47 -14.54 4.34 -14.59
N ASN A 48 -14.26 4.34 -15.88
CA ASN A 48 -13.46 3.31 -16.55
C ASN A 48 -12.46 3.98 -17.52
N PRO A 49 -11.26 4.35 -17.02
CA PRO A 49 -10.26 5.00 -17.83
C PRO A 49 -9.42 3.99 -18.60
N CYS A 50 -9.73 2.68 -18.52
CA CYS A 50 -9.06 1.63 -19.29
C CYS A 50 -7.52 1.76 -19.28
N LEU A 51 -6.91 2.07 -18.14
CA LEU A 51 -5.48 2.38 -18.13
C LEU A 51 -4.65 1.11 -18.36
N THR A 52 -3.67 1.19 -19.27
CA THR A 52 -2.76 0.09 -19.65
C THR A 52 -1.85 -0.32 -18.49
N ILE A 53 -1.50 0.65 -17.65
CA ILE A 53 -0.88 0.47 -16.34
C ILE A 53 -1.88 1.05 -15.36
N LEU A 54 -2.12 0.41 -14.22
CA LEU A 54 -2.91 1.00 -13.15
C LEU A 54 -1.93 1.70 -12.19
N PRO A 55 -1.67 3.02 -12.29
CA PRO A 55 -1.09 3.72 -11.16
C PRO A 55 -2.01 3.51 -9.95
N GLU A 56 -1.45 3.62 -8.75
CA GLU A 56 -2.20 3.69 -7.50
C GLU A 56 -3.06 4.98 -7.47
N PHE A 57 -4.06 5.05 -8.34
CA PHE A 57 -5.10 6.06 -8.27
C PHE A 57 -6.10 5.56 -7.24
N ASN A 58 -5.95 5.99 -6.00
CA ASN A 58 -7.02 5.95 -5.01
C ASN A 58 -8.20 6.76 -5.55
N ARG A 59 -9.10 6.10 -6.27
CA ARG A 59 -10.35 6.73 -6.73
C ARG A 59 -11.29 6.77 -5.54
N GLU A 60 -11.57 7.98 -5.06
CA GLU A 60 -12.56 8.28 -4.02
C GLU A 60 -13.92 7.60 -4.25
N SER A 61 -14.26 7.28 -5.50
CA SER A 61 -15.53 6.68 -5.91
C SER A 61 -15.55 5.15 -6.02
N LEU A 62 -14.44 4.47 -5.73
CA LEU A 62 -14.34 3.00 -5.79
C LEU A 62 -14.00 2.42 -4.41
N THR A 63 -14.71 2.90 -3.40
CA THR A 63 -14.61 2.30 -2.06
C THR A 63 -15.40 1.00 -2.06
N LEU A 64 -14.69 -0.13 -1.97
CA LEU A 64 -15.26 -1.41 -1.59
C LEU A 64 -15.83 -1.27 -0.16
N ARG A 65 -17.08 -0.81 -0.06
CA ARG A 65 -17.80 -0.62 1.21
C ARG A 65 -18.42 -1.93 1.67
N ARG A 66 -17.58 -2.96 1.90
CA ARG A 66 -18.00 -4.19 2.58
C ARG A 66 -17.42 -4.20 3.99
N SER A 67 -18.22 -4.64 4.97
CA SER A 67 -17.74 -4.84 6.33
C SER A 67 -16.85 -6.09 6.38
N ALA A 68 -15.82 -6.05 7.23
CA ALA A 68 -15.04 -7.25 7.57
C ALA A 68 -15.90 -8.35 8.22
N ASP A 69 -17.09 -8.03 8.74
CA ASP A 69 -18.02 -9.03 9.26
C ASP A 69 -18.68 -9.89 8.18
N ASP A 70 -18.77 -9.39 6.95
CA ASP A 70 -19.49 -10.04 5.84
C ASP A 70 -18.58 -10.92 4.97
N VAL A 71 -17.35 -11.17 5.40
CA VAL A 71 -16.36 -11.92 4.62
C VAL A 71 -16.13 -13.33 5.17
N ALA A 72 -15.66 -14.23 4.30
CA ALA A 72 -15.28 -15.57 4.72
C ALA A 72 -14.19 -15.51 5.81
N LYS A 73 -14.36 -16.32 6.86
CA LYS A 73 -13.37 -16.38 7.96
C LYS A 73 -12.01 -16.88 7.46
N VAL A 74 -12.05 -17.89 6.59
CA VAL A 74 -10.90 -18.56 6.01
C VAL A 74 -11.16 -18.77 4.52
N VAL A 75 -10.13 -18.58 3.70
CA VAL A 75 -10.10 -18.85 2.27
C VAL A 75 -8.93 -19.80 1.99
N THR A 76 -9.15 -20.79 1.16
CA THR A 76 -8.09 -21.68 0.68
C THR A 76 -7.55 -21.14 -0.64
N ILE A 77 -6.24 -20.92 -0.73
CA ILE A 77 -5.56 -20.49 -1.95
C ILE A 77 -4.83 -21.68 -2.55
N ASP A 78 -5.40 -22.25 -3.61
CA ASP A 78 -4.99 -23.51 -4.21
C ASP A 78 -4.62 -23.39 -5.71
N THR A 79 -4.72 -22.18 -6.27
CA THR A 79 -4.60 -21.92 -7.71
C THR A 79 -3.23 -22.26 -8.32
N LEU A 80 -2.16 -22.31 -7.50
CA LEU A 80 -0.78 -22.56 -7.93
C LEU A 80 -0.15 -23.81 -7.30
N MET A 81 -0.96 -24.79 -6.87
CA MET A 81 -0.48 -26.01 -6.23
C MET A 81 0.41 -26.87 -7.13
N LYS A 82 1.73 -26.71 -7.00
CA LYS A 82 2.71 -27.59 -7.65
C LYS A 82 3.65 -28.27 -6.66
N PHE A 83 4.41 -27.46 -5.91
CA PHE A 83 5.42 -27.94 -4.97
C PHE A 83 4.96 -27.86 -3.51
N TYR A 84 3.92 -27.07 -3.25
CA TYR A 84 3.39 -26.80 -1.92
C TYR A 84 1.92 -27.21 -1.87
N VAL A 85 1.42 -27.46 -0.67
CA VAL A 85 -0.02 -27.64 -0.38
C VAL A 85 -0.74 -26.29 -0.48
N PRO A 86 -2.09 -26.24 -0.54
CA PRO A 86 -2.82 -24.97 -0.49
C PRO A 86 -2.44 -24.11 0.72
N SER A 87 -2.42 -22.80 0.53
CA SER A 87 -2.32 -21.86 1.65
C SER A 87 -3.70 -21.67 2.30
N THR A 88 -3.75 -21.77 3.63
CA THR A 88 -4.96 -21.48 4.41
C THR A 88 -4.90 -20.03 4.88
N PHE A 89 -5.67 -19.16 4.24
CA PHE A 89 -5.65 -17.72 4.50
C PHE A 89 -6.79 -17.30 5.43
N LYS A 90 -6.47 -16.67 6.57
CA LYS A 90 -7.44 -16.15 7.53
C LYS A 90 -8.01 -14.81 7.07
N HIS A 91 -8.88 -14.85 6.06
CA HIS A 91 -9.36 -13.67 5.36
C HIS A 91 -10.08 -12.66 6.27
N LYS A 92 -11.01 -13.09 7.15
CA LYS A 92 -11.71 -12.15 8.07
C LYS A 92 -10.75 -11.38 8.96
N LEU A 93 -9.79 -12.07 9.54
CA LEU A 93 -8.80 -11.46 10.42
C LEU A 93 -7.98 -10.39 9.68
N HIS A 94 -7.48 -10.72 8.49
CA HIS A 94 -6.72 -9.75 7.69
C HIS A 94 -7.62 -8.58 7.24
N ALA A 95 -8.90 -8.82 7.00
CA ALA A 95 -9.87 -7.76 6.68
C ALA A 95 -10.15 -6.84 7.87
N GLU A 96 -10.22 -7.38 9.10
CA GLU A 96 -10.33 -6.58 10.32
C GLU A 96 -9.07 -5.74 10.54
N MET A 97 -7.88 -6.34 10.39
CA MET A 97 -6.61 -5.63 10.48
C MET A 97 -6.53 -4.53 9.41
N SER A 98 -6.94 -4.83 8.18
CA SER A 98 -6.85 -3.86 7.08
C SER A 98 -7.85 -2.72 7.19
N ALA A 99 -8.93 -2.89 7.96
CA ALA A 99 -9.87 -1.81 8.27
C ALA A 99 -9.24 -0.71 9.15
N PHE A 100 -8.25 -1.07 9.97
CA PHE A 100 -7.46 -0.12 10.76
C PHE A 100 -6.20 0.37 10.03
N SER A 101 -5.78 -0.33 8.98
CA SER A 101 -4.73 0.14 8.08
C SER A 101 -5.32 0.89 6.89
N THR A 102 -4.44 1.43 6.07
CA THR A 102 -4.88 2.21 4.91
C THR A 102 -5.38 1.33 3.79
N GLY A 103 -6.57 1.65 3.30
CA GLY A 103 -7.15 1.04 2.12
C GLY A 103 -8.17 -0.07 2.38
N GLY A 104 -8.34 -0.57 3.61
CA GLY A 104 -9.39 -1.56 3.92
C GLY A 104 -9.37 -2.75 2.96
N CYS A 105 -10.52 -3.07 2.38
CA CYS A 105 -10.64 -4.10 1.33
C CYS A 105 -9.73 -3.82 0.11
N ALA A 106 -9.56 -2.55 -0.27
CA ALA A 106 -8.75 -2.14 -1.41
C ALA A 106 -7.24 -2.26 -1.16
N SER A 107 -6.80 -2.49 0.09
CA SER A 107 -5.40 -2.79 0.40
C SER A 107 -4.91 -4.08 -0.27
N CYS A 108 -5.80 -5.06 -0.49
CA CYS A 108 -5.52 -6.33 -1.15
C CYS A 108 -6.27 -6.44 -2.48
N HIS A 109 -7.54 -6.05 -2.51
CA HIS A 109 -8.36 -5.99 -3.74
C HIS A 109 -8.17 -4.66 -4.45
N HIS A 110 -6.91 -4.33 -4.70
CA HIS A 110 -6.53 -3.11 -5.39
C HIS A 110 -7.09 -3.09 -6.81
N ASN A 111 -7.43 -1.90 -7.31
CA ASN A 111 -7.93 -1.71 -8.67
C ASN A 111 -9.12 -2.63 -9.06
N ASN A 112 -9.85 -3.18 -8.08
CA ASN A 112 -11.01 -4.02 -8.35
C ASN A 112 -12.03 -3.20 -9.13
N PRO A 113 -12.62 -3.70 -10.22
CA PRO A 113 -13.67 -2.97 -10.93
C PRO A 113 -14.92 -2.79 -10.06
N GLN A 114 -15.87 -1.96 -10.53
CA GLN A 114 -17.16 -1.83 -9.86
C GLN A 114 -17.92 -3.16 -9.92
N GLY A 115 -18.54 -3.54 -8.80
CA GLY A 115 -19.30 -4.78 -8.68
C GLY A 115 -18.67 -5.71 -7.65
N ASP A 116 -18.65 -7.01 -7.97
CA ASP A 116 -18.10 -8.02 -7.08
C ASP A 116 -16.57 -7.93 -6.97
N ILE A 117 -16.06 -8.41 -5.84
CA ILE A 117 -14.63 -8.54 -5.61
C ILE A 117 -14.10 -9.69 -6.46
N LEU A 118 -13.20 -9.39 -7.38
CA LEU A 118 -12.57 -10.37 -8.27
C LEU A 118 -11.39 -11.06 -7.58
N PRO A 119 -11.14 -12.34 -7.90
CA PRO A 119 -9.94 -13.02 -7.45
C PRO A 119 -8.71 -12.51 -8.21
N CYS A 120 -7.54 -12.63 -7.58
CA CYS A 120 -6.26 -12.13 -8.11
C CYS A 120 -5.99 -12.61 -9.54
N ILE A 121 -6.38 -13.86 -9.87
CA ILE A 121 -6.13 -14.50 -11.16
C ILE A 121 -6.88 -13.83 -12.33
N GLU A 122 -7.92 -13.03 -12.09
CA GLU A 122 -8.59 -12.31 -13.19
C GLU A 122 -7.63 -11.34 -13.87
N CYS A 123 -6.78 -10.66 -13.10
CA CYS A 123 -5.79 -9.71 -13.62
C CYS A 123 -4.36 -10.27 -13.61
N HIS A 124 -3.96 -10.97 -12.54
CA HIS A 124 -2.63 -11.55 -12.39
C HIS A 124 -2.62 -12.99 -12.92
N LYS A 125 -2.38 -13.16 -14.21
CA LYS A 125 -2.26 -14.50 -14.82
C LYS A 125 -0.99 -15.23 -14.35
N PRO A 126 -0.98 -16.57 -14.36
CA PRO A 126 0.27 -17.33 -14.26
C PRO A 126 1.29 -16.82 -15.29
N ILE A 127 2.58 -16.87 -14.97
CA ILE A 127 3.64 -16.34 -15.86
C ILE A 127 3.58 -16.98 -17.26
N SER A 128 3.17 -18.25 -17.35
CA SER A 128 2.99 -18.97 -18.63
C SER A 128 1.88 -18.41 -19.52
N GLU A 129 0.96 -17.63 -18.97
CA GLU A 129 -0.24 -17.09 -19.63
C GLU A 129 -0.24 -15.56 -19.68
N ARG A 130 0.87 -14.92 -19.29
CA ARG A 130 0.98 -13.46 -19.22
C ARG A 130 1.22 -12.87 -20.61
N GLU A 131 0.33 -11.97 -21.02
CA GLU A 131 0.42 -11.27 -22.31
C GLU A 131 1.28 -10.00 -22.26
N SER A 132 1.38 -9.35 -21.09
CA SER A 132 2.04 -8.05 -20.94
C SER A 132 2.99 -8.04 -19.75
N LEU A 133 4.10 -7.31 -19.86
CA LEU A 133 5.01 -7.15 -18.73
C LEU A 133 4.54 -6.19 -17.63
N ALA A 134 3.47 -5.42 -17.90
CA ALA A 134 2.95 -4.39 -17.01
C ALA A 134 2.31 -4.96 -15.72
N VAL A 135 1.80 -6.19 -15.77
CA VAL A 135 1.10 -6.82 -14.63
C VAL A 135 1.93 -7.98 -14.11
N ILE A 136 2.29 -7.97 -12.83
CA ILE A 136 3.04 -9.06 -12.18
C ILE A 136 2.28 -10.39 -12.27
N GLY A 137 3.00 -11.51 -12.41
CA GLY A 137 2.37 -12.82 -12.47
C GLY A 137 1.77 -13.25 -11.13
N LEU A 138 0.81 -14.19 -11.15
CA LEU A 138 0.02 -14.60 -9.97
C LEU A 138 0.85 -14.95 -8.73
N LYS A 139 1.94 -15.71 -8.91
CA LYS A 139 2.85 -16.07 -7.80
C LYS A 139 3.48 -14.82 -7.16
N GLY A 140 3.92 -13.89 -8.00
CA GLY A 140 4.51 -12.63 -7.55
C GLY A 140 3.49 -11.73 -6.86
N ALA A 141 2.24 -11.72 -7.33
CA ALA A 141 1.15 -10.97 -6.72
C ALA A 141 0.86 -11.44 -5.28
N TYR A 142 0.70 -12.76 -5.09
CA TYR A 142 0.51 -13.31 -3.74
C TYR A 142 1.69 -13.01 -2.82
N HIS A 143 2.91 -13.31 -3.25
CA HIS A 143 4.09 -13.11 -2.40
C HIS A 143 4.36 -11.64 -2.11
N GLY A 144 4.22 -10.75 -3.10
CA GLY A 144 4.41 -9.31 -2.92
C GLY A 144 3.43 -8.73 -1.91
N GLN A 145 2.14 -9.12 -2.00
CA GLN A 145 1.11 -8.64 -1.07
C GLN A 145 1.31 -9.20 0.35
N CYS A 146 1.49 -10.51 0.49
CA CYS A 146 1.56 -11.16 1.80
C CYS A 146 2.88 -10.84 2.51
N LEU A 147 4.02 -11.06 1.83
CA LEU A 147 5.34 -10.86 2.42
C LEU A 147 5.61 -9.39 2.66
N GLY A 148 5.14 -8.48 1.79
CA GLY A 148 5.35 -7.04 1.97
C GLY A 148 4.82 -6.51 3.31
N CYS A 149 3.62 -6.94 3.71
CA CYS A 149 3.06 -6.58 5.02
C CYS A 149 3.78 -7.31 6.17
N HIS A 150 4.03 -8.62 6.00
CA HIS A 150 4.64 -9.45 7.06
C HIS A 150 6.08 -9.06 7.38
N GLU A 151 6.86 -8.66 6.38
CA GLU A 151 8.22 -8.14 6.53
C GLU A 151 8.22 -6.90 7.42
N GLN A 152 7.31 -5.95 7.18
CA GLN A 152 7.27 -4.68 7.92
C GLN A 152 6.73 -4.83 9.34
N TRP A 153 5.77 -5.73 9.55
CA TRP A 153 5.06 -5.85 10.83
C TRP A 153 5.65 -6.91 11.75
N SER A 154 5.87 -8.12 11.22
CA SER A 154 6.25 -9.29 12.01
C SER A 154 7.71 -9.68 11.84
N HIS A 155 8.37 -9.22 10.77
CA HIS A 155 9.67 -9.70 10.28
C HIS A 155 9.70 -11.22 10.00
N ASP A 156 8.50 -11.82 9.97
CA ASP A 156 8.11 -13.22 9.83
C ASP A 156 7.74 -13.66 8.41
N THR A 157 8.70 -14.06 7.56
CA THR A 157 8.44 -14.42 6.15
C THR A 157 8.75 -15.87 5.78
N ALA A 158 8.82 -16.78 6.77
CA ALA A 158 9.09 -18.20 6.53
C ALA A 158 7.99 -18.89 5.69
N CYS A 159 8.39 -19.72 4.74
CA CYS A 159 7.50 -20.36 3.75
C CYS A 159 6.37 -21.16 4.41
N GLU A 160 6.74 -21.97 5.39
CA GLU A 160 5.90 -22.94 6.10
C GLU A 160 4.78 -22.29 6.93
N LYS A 161 4.87 -20.98 7.19
CA LYS A 161 3.82 -20.22 7.88
C LYS A 161 2.58 -20.01 7.02
N CYS A 162 2.75 -19.98 5.70
CA CYS A 162 1.67 -19.78 4.75
C CYS A 162 1.28 -21.09 4.06
N HIS A 163 2.26 -21.86 3.60
CA HIS A 163 2.05 -23.14 2.92
C HIS A 163 3.26 -24.06 3.11
N VAL A 164 3.02 -25.33 3.39
CA VAL A 164 4.11 -26.32 3.57
C VAL A 164 4.41 -27.05 2.27
N GLU A 165 5.62 -27.60 2.16
CA GLU A 165 5.99 -28.41 1.00
C GLU A 165 5.07 -29.62 0.88
N ARG A 166 4.84 -30.07 -0.35
CA ARG A 166 4.04 -31.25 -0.61
C ARG A 166 4.68 -32.47 0.08
N GLY A 167 3.89 -33.18 0.87
CA GLY A 167 4.35 -34.31 1.68
C GLY A 167 4.56 -33.95 3.16
N GLN A 168 4.41 -32.69 3.53
CA GLN A 168 4.31 -32.25 4.92
C GLN A 168 2.85 -31.99 5.29
N GLU A 169 2.50 -32.25 6.55
CA GLU A 169 1.17 -31.95 7.07
C GLU A 169 1.00 -30.43 7.21
N PRO A 170 -0.11 -29.85 6.69
CA PRO A 170 -0.39 -28.44 6.87
C PRO A 170 -0.48 -28.08 8.36
N LEU A 171 -0.06 -26.86 8.73
CA LEU A 171 -0.26 -26.36 10.07
C LEU A 171 -1.77 -26.39 10.40
N PRO A 172 -2.17 -26.94 11.57
CA PRO A 172 -3.57 -26.98 11.95
C PRO A 172 -4.11 -25.53 12.09
N PRO A 173 -5.36 -25.24 11.70
CA PRO A 173 -5.92 -23.88 11.75
C PRO A 173 -5.81 -23.21 13.12
N THR A 174 -5.76 -24.02 14.18
CA THR A 174 -5.69 -23.64 15.60
C THR A 174 -4.33 -23.08 16.01
N SER A 175 -3.20 -23.58 15.47
CA SER A 175 -1.86 -23.09 15.87
C SER A 175 -1.65 -21.63 15.44
N MET A 176 -2.29 -21.22 14.36
CA MET A 176 -2.27 -19.84 13.87
C MET A 176 -3.18 -18.89 14.69
N ILE A 177 -4.00 -19.36 15.65
CA ILE A 177 -4.92 -18.51 16.44
C ILE A 177 -4.17 -17.85 17.62
N LEU A 178 -3.12 -18.50 18.12
CA LEU A 178 -2.45 -18.11 19.36
C LEU A 178 -1.68 -16.78 19.24
N GLU A 179 -1.09 -16.50 18.07
CA GLU A 179 -0.27 -15.29 17.82
C GLU A 179 -1.06 -13.97 17.85
N MET A 180 -2.40 -14.01 17.88
CA MET A 180 -3.27 -12.82 17.80
C MET A 180 -3.55 -12.17 19.17
N SER A 181 -3.55 -12.94 20.25
CA SER A 181 -3.79 -12.41 21.61
C SER A 181 -2.68 -11.47 22.10
N GLN A 182 -1.57 -11.42 21.38
CA GLN A 182 -0.37 -10.64 21.69
C GLN A 182 -0.34 -9.27 21.01
N LEU A 183 -1.38 -8.88 20.26
CA LEU A 183 -1.50 -7.54 19.66
C LEU A 183 -1.89 -6.43 20.67
N THR A 184 -1.82 -6.71 21.96
CA THR A 184 -2.28 -5.81 23.03
C THR A 184 -1.22 -4.82 23.50
N ASP A 185 -0.05 -4.77 22.86
CA ASP A 185 1.01 -3.89 23.32
C ASP A 185 0.61 -2.41 23.16
N PRO A 186 0.75 -1.63 24.24
CA PRO A 186 0.28 -0.26 24.26
C PRO A 186 1.10 0.59 23.28
N ILE A 187 0.38 1.25 22.37
CA ILE A 187 0.87 2.38 21.57
C ILE A 187 1.68 3.31 22.50
N LYS A 188 2.87 3.76 22.07
CA LYS A 188 3.72 4.69 22.83
C LYS A 188 2.85 5.85 23.35
N PRO A 189 2.51 5.91 24.66
CA PRO A 189 1.51 6.85 25.17
C PRO A 189 1.98 8.29 25.01
N LYS A 190 3.30 8.50 24.94
CA LYS A 190 3.96 9.79 24.75
C LYS A 190 5.02 9.69 23.66
N VAL A 191 4.99 10.62 22.70
CA VAL A 191 6.04 10.82 21.70
C VAL A 191 6.62 12.23 21.88
N VAL A 192 7.94 12.34 21.83
CA VAL A 192 8.66 13.61 22.02
C VAL A 192 9.37 13.94 20.71
N TYR A 193 9.09 15.14 20.17
CA TYR A 193 9.71 15.66 18.96
C TYR A 193 10.74 16.73 19.34
N GLU A 194 11.99 16.51 18.91
CA GLU A 194 13.06 17.50 19.00
C GLU A 194 12.95 18.46 17.81
N THR A 195 13.15 19.76 18.04
CA THR A 195 13.09 20.79 16.99
C THR A 195 14.37 21.62 17.01
N ASP A 196 14.81 22.07 15.82
CA ASP A 196 16.12 22.72 15.61
C ASP A 196 16.17 24.20 16.07
N GLU A 197 15.05 24.78 16.49
CA GLU A 197 15.05 26.12 17.12
C GLU A 197 15.33 25.98 18.62
N ASP A 198 15.94 26.99 19.28
CA ASP A 198 16.44 27.14 20.68
C ASP A 198 15.73 26.37 21.86
N ASN A 199 15.37 25.10 21.66
CA ASN A 199 14.70 24.12 22.52
C ASN A 199 13.19 24.27 22.85
N PRO A 200 12.25 24.37 21.89
CA PRO A 200 10.88 23.90 22.15
C PRO A 200 10.78 22.39 21.86
N ILE A 201 10.83 21.58 22.92
CA ILE A 201 10.45 20.16 22.86
C ILE A 201 8.92 20.09 22.68
N VAL A 202 8.45 19.49 21.58
CA VAL A 202 7.01 19.26 21.35
C VAL A 202 6.67 17.85 21.80
N THR A 203 5.78 17.72 22.77
CA THR A 203 5.32 16.42 23.28
C THR A 203 3.90 16.13 22.82
N PHE A 204 3.71 14.96 22.23
CA PHE A 204 2.40 14.43 21.84
C PHE A 204 2.01 13.27 22.74
N TYR A 205 0.75 13.26 23.18
CA TYR A 205 0.19 12.27 24.11
C TYR A 205 -0.96 11.52 23.43
N HIS A 206 -0.77 10.25 23.09
CA HIS A 206 -1.78 9.43 22.40
C HIS A 206 -2.98 9.12 23.31
N ASP A 207 -2.73 8.85 24.59
CA ASP A 207 -3.75 8.59 25.61
C ASP A 207 -4.72 9.77 25.75
N ALA A 208 -4.20 11.00 25.82
CA ALA A 208 -5.02 12.21 25.88
C ALA A 208 -5.91 12.37 24.64
N HIS A 209 -5.44 11.96 23.45
CA HIS A 209 -6.24 12.09 22.22
C HIS A 209 -7.34 11.07 22.10
N PHE A 210 -7.11 9.86 22.61
CA PHE A 210 -8.15 8.86 22.74
C PHE A 210 -9.16 9.23 23.85
N ASP A 211 -8.67 9.41 25.09
CA ASP A 211 -9.53 9.54 26.27
C ASP A 211 -10.28 10.87 26.33
N ARG A 212 -9.61 11.98 25.98
CA ARG A 212 -10.18 13.33 26.12
C ARG A 212 -10.89 13.80 24.87
N TYR A 213 -10.33 13.50 23.70
CA TYR A 213 -10.82 13.99 22.42
C TYR A 213 -11.65 12.95 21.66
N GLY A 214 -11.68 11.69 22.12
CA GLY A 214 -12.46 10.62 21.50
C GLY A 214 -12.00 10.30 20.08
N LEU A 215 -10.72 10.54 19.78
CA LEU A 215 -10.14 10.26 18.47
C LEU A 215 -9.66 8.83 18.40
N ASP A 216 -9.99 8.15 17.30
CA ASP A 216 -9.45 6.84 16.97
C ASP A 216 -8.07 6.97 16.33
N CYS A 217 -7.30 5.88 16.36
CA CYS A 217 -5.96 5.84 15.76
C CYS A 217 -5.98 6.27 14.28
N ILE A 218 -7.02 5.83 13.55
CA ILE A 218 -7.19 6.11 12.12
C ILE A 218 -7.55 7.57 11.83
N ASP A 219 -7.92 8.38 12.83
CA ASP A 219 -8.22 9.80 12.62
C ASP A 219 -6.96 10.60 12.29
N CYS A 220 -5.81 10.18 12.82
CA CYS A 220 -4.51 10.77 12.57
C CYS A 220 -3.64 9.91 11.64
N HIS A 221 -3.68 8.59 11.75
CA HIS A 221 -2.81 7.66 11.03
C HIS A 221 -3.42 7.16 9.71
N LYS A 222 -3.80 8.13 8.85
CA LYS A 222 -4.33 7.88 7.50
C LYS A 222 -3.14 7.67 6.57
N ASN A 223 -2.97 6.48 6.02
CA ASN A 223 -1.85 6.06 5.14
C ASN A 223 -0.64 5.42 5.84
N GLU A 224 -0.81 4.88 7.04
CA GLU A 224 0.25 4.17 7.75
C GLU A 224 0.04 2.65 7.76
N THR A 225 1.14 1.90 7.87
CA THR A 225 1.13 0.43 7.99
C THR A 225 1.16 0.02 9.47
N CYS A 226 0.64 -1.16 9.77
CA CYS A 226 0.52 -1.66 11.15
C CYS A 226 1.88 -1.69 11.87
N GLY A 227 2.96 -2.02 11.15
CA GLY A 227 4.33 -2.06 11.67
C GLY A 227 4.77 -0.74 12.29
N ARG A 228 4.32 0.41 11.80
CA ARG A 228 4.70 1.71 12.38
C ARG A 228 4.36 1.85 13.87
N CYS A 229 3.32 1.16 14.33
CA CYS A 229 2.89 1.18 15.73
C CYS A 229 3.01 -0.18 16.42
N HIS A 230 2.95 -1.28 15.67
CA HIS A 230 2.98 -2.66 16.16
C HIS A 230 4.19 -3.46 15.67
N ASP A 231 5.33 -2.82 15.37
CA ASP A 231 6.58 -3.52 15.03
C ASP A 231 7.01 -4.41 16.21
N LYS A 232 7.06 -5.73 15.99
CA LYS A 232 7.49 -6.71 17.00
C LYS A 232 8.96 -6.56 17.40
N SER A 233 9.79 -5.86 16.62
CA SER A 233 11.21 -5.64 16.91
C SER A 233 11.46 -4.47 17.87
N GLU A 234 10.65 -3.40 17.82
CA GLU A 234 10.83 -2.20 18.65
C GLU A 234 10.41 -2.40 20.11
N GLN A 235 9.62 -3.44 20.40
CA GLN A 235 9.19 -3.80 21.77
C GLN A 235 10.34 -4.25 22.69
N SER A 236 11.55 -4.42 22.14
CA SER A 236 12.74 -4.86 22.87
C SER A 236 13.62 -3.72 23.40
N VAL A 237 13.29 -2.45 23.15
CA VAL A 237 14.06 -1.30 23.65
C VAL A 237 13.35 -0.66 24.83
N VAL A 238 13.48 -1.29 26.00
CA VAL A 238 13.32 -0.62 27.30
C VAL A 238 14.72 -0.17 27.72
N ILE A 239 14.98 1.14 27.65
CA ILE A 239 16.08 1.78 28.38
C ILE A 239 15.52 2.24 29.72
#